data_AF-A0AAE6W3K9-F1
#
_entry.id   AF-A0AAE6W3K9-F1
#
_cell.length_a   1.000
_cell.length_b   1.000
_cell.length_c   1.000
_cell.angle_alpha   90.00
_cell.angle_beta   90.00
_cell.angle_gamma   90.00
#
_symmetry.space_group_name_H-M   'P 1'
#
loop_
_entity.id
_entity.type
_entity.pdbx_description
1 polymer ?
#
loop_
_entity_poly.entity_id
_entity_poly.type
_entity_poly.pdbx_seq_one_letter_code
_entity_poly.pdbx_strand_id
1 'polypeptide(L)' 'MATIILLLVMGITLILSRNIFARFASSQNTPFGRANAKHPKAASMGPVVIGSIMIIAAILGIFGVLEPQ' A
#
# COMPACT_ATOMS: atom_id res chain seq x y z
N MET A 1 2.65 9.10 18.90
CA MET A 1 3.41 7.82 18.95
C MET A 1 2.62 6.59 18.51
N ALA A 2 1.49 6.24 19.15
CA ALA A 2 0.72 5.03 18.75
C ALA A 2 0.23 5.06 17.28
N THR A 3 -0.24 6.22 16.81
CA THR A 3 -0.67 6.45 15.42
C THR A 3 0.46 6.27 14.40
N ILE A 4 1.68 6.70 14.74
CA ILE A 4 2.88 6.54 13.91
C ILE A 4 3.24 5.06 13.77
N ILE A 5 3.21 4.32 14.89
CA ILE A 5 3.48 2.88 14.91
C ILE A 5 2.43 2.13 14.08
N LEU A 6 1.16 2.51 14.21
CA LEU A 6 0.07 1.95 13.41
C LEU A 6 0.30 2.17 11.91
N LEU A 7 0.67 3.39 11.50
CA LEU A 7 0.95 3.73 10.10
C LEU A 7 2.11 2.91 9.54
N LEU A 8 3.18 2.71 10.31
CA LEU A 8 4.31 1.86 9.91
C LEU A 8 3.88 0.41 9.71
N VAL A 9 3.16 -0.16 10.68
CA VAL A 9 2.68 -1.55 10.60
C VAL A 9 1.76 -1.72 9.38
N MET A 10 0.77 -0.83 9.21
CA MET A 10 -0.14 -0.88 8.07
C MET A 10 0.61 -0.75 6.74
N GLY A 11 1.57 0.17 6.62
CA GLY A 11 2.35 0.39 5.42
C GLY A 11 3.18 -0.85 5.03
N ILE A 12 3.84 -1.46 6.00
CA ILE A 12 4.61 -2.70 5.80
C ILE A 12 3.68 -3.86 5.42
N THR A 13 2.56 -4.05 6.12
CA THR A 13 1.58 -5.10 5.82
C THR A 13 1.03 -4.95 4.41
N LEU A 14 0.73 -3.74 3.96
CA LEU A 14 0.30 -3.45 2.58
C LEU A 14 1.34 -3.90 1.56
N ILE A 15 2.61 -3.51 1.74
CA ILE A 15 3.71 -3.90 0.83
C ILE A 15 3.89 -5.42 0.78
N LEU A 16 3.82 -6.10 1.93
CA LEU A 16 3.95 -7.56 2.01
C LEU A 16 2.77 -8.29 1.37
N SER A 17 1.57 -7.72 1.49
CA SER A 17 0.34 -8.29 0.91
C SER A 17 0.19 -8.08 -0.60
N ARG A 18 1.15 -7.41 -1.27
CA ARG A 18 1.06 -7.02 -2.69
C ARG A 18 0.69 -8.15 -3.65
N ASN A 19 1.20 -9.37 -3.40
CA ASN A 19 0.95 -10.53 -4.25
C ASN A 19 -0.47 -11.08 -4.04
N ILE A 20 -0.97 -11.03 -2.80
CA ILE A 20 -2.34 -11.42 -2.45
C ILE A 20 -3.32 -10.45 -3.10
N PHE A 21 -3.06 -9.15 -2.96
CA PHE A 21 -3.86 -8.11 -3.62
C PHE A 21 -3.86 -8.28 -5.14
N ALA A 22 -2.69 -8.48 -5.77
CA ALA A 22 -2.59 -8.67 -7.21
C ALA A 22 -3.40 -9.88 -7.70
N ARG A 23 -3.44 -10.96 -6.91
CA ARG A 23 -4.24 -12.15 -7.22
C ARG A 23 -5.75 -11.84 -7.23
N PHE A 24 -6.25 -11.11 -6.23
CA PHE A 24 -7.65 -10.69 -6.20
C PHE A 24 -7.98 -9.66 -7.29
N ALA A 25 -7.07 -8.70 -7.50
CA ALA A 25 -7.22 -7.65 -8.50
C ALA A 25 -7.18 -8.17 -9.94
N SER A 26 -6.70 -9.39 -10.18
CA SER A 26 -6.56 -10.01 -11.52
C SER A 26 -7.68 -11.02 -11.85
N SER A 27 -8.85 -10.89 -11.22
CA SER A 27 -10.00 -11.79 -11.42
C SER A 27 -10.49 -11.79 -12.88
N GLN A 28 -10.66 -12.97 -13.48
CA GLN A 28 -11.14 -13.11 -14.86
C GLN A 28 -12.64 -12.78 -15.02
N ASN A 29 -13.37 -12.72 -13.91
CA ASN A 29 -14.82 -12.51 -13.89
C ASN A 29 -15.22 -11.05 -14.13
N THR A 30 -14.27 -10.11 -14.10
CA THR A 30 -14.54 -8.69 -14.33
C THR A 30 -13.63 -8.14 -15.45
N PRO A 31 -14.12 -7.18 -16.26
CA PRO A 31 -13.28 -6.52 -17.28
C PRO A 31 -12.00 -5.90 -16.69
N PHE A 32 -12.10 -5.28 -15.52
CA PHE A 32 -10.96 -4.68 -14.82
C PHE A 32 -9.96 -5.74 -14.34
N GLY A 33 -10.42 -6.88 -13.81
CA GLY A 33 -9.52 -7.94 -13.39
C GLY A 33 -8.82 -8.63 -14.56
N ARG A 34 -9.47 -8.77 -15.72
CA ARG A 34 -8.81 -9.22 -16.96
C ARG A 34 -7.75 -8.23 -17.45
N ALA A 35 -8.02 -6.93 -17.37
CA ALA A 35 -7.04 -5.89 -17.72
C ALA A 35 -5.81 -5.95 -16.79
N ASN A 36 -6.04 -6.10 -15.48
CA ASN A 36 -4.97 -6.26 -14.49
C ASN A 36 -4.17 -7.55 -14.68
N ALA A 37 -4.82 -8.65 -15.09
CA ALA A 37 -4.13 -9.91 -15.39
C ALA A 37 -3.15 -9.80 -16.57
N LYS A 38 -3.40 -8.90 -17.54
CA LYS A 38 -2.46 -8.60 -18.63
C LYS A 38 -1.23 -7.81 -18.15
N HIS A 39 -1.35 -7.12 -17.01
CA HIS A 39 -0.29 -6.29 -16.42
C HIS A 39 -0.08 -6.63 -14.94
N PRO A 40 0.39 -7.85 -14.61
CA PRO A 40 0.47 -8.34 -13.22
C PRO A 40 1.41 -7.52 -12.33
N LYS A 41 2.46 -6.93 -12.93
CA LYS A 41 3.36 -6.01 -12.22
C LYS A 41 2.67 -4.69 -11.85
N ALA A 42 1.79 -4.16 -12.70
CA ALA A 42 1.05 -2.93 -12.39
C ALA A 42 0.02 -3.19 -11.28
N ALA A 43 -0.65 -4.34 -11.32
CA ALA A 43 -1.62 -4.73 -10.29
C ALA A 43 -1.00 -4.89 -8.89
N SER A 44 0.24 -5.36 -8.80
CA SER A 44 0.96 -5.49 -7.51
C SER A 44 1.58 -4.19 -7.00
N MET A 45 1.66 -3.15 -7.84
CA MET A 45 2.24 -1.86 -7.46
C MET A 45 1.33 -1.02 -6.57
N GLY A 46 0.00 -1.18 -6.67
CA GLY A 46 -0.96 -0.41 -5.86
C GLY A 46 -0.66 -0.47 -4.35
N PRO A 47 -0.59 -1.67 -3.74
CA PRO A 47 -0.21 -1.83 -2.34
C PRO A 47 1.18 -1.29 -1.99
N VAL A 48 2.13 -1.40 -2.93
CA VAL A 48 3.50 -0.91 -2.72
C VAL A 48 3.54 0.61 -2.63
N VAL A 49 2.83 1.30 -3.53
CA VAL A 49 2.75 2.76 -3.56
C VAL A 49 2.08 3.28 -2.30
N ILE A 50 0.90 2.76 -1.96
CA ILE A 50 0.14 3.19 -0.78
C ILE A 50 0.95 2.91 0.50
N GLY A 51 1.52 1.70 0.63
CA GLY A 51 2.32 1.35 1.82
C GLY A 51 3.56 2.22 1.98
N SER A 52 4.22 2.60 0.88
CA SER A 52 5.38 3.49 0.90
C SER A 52 5.01 4.91 1.37
N ILE A 53 3.88 5.45 0.90
CA ILE A 53 3.36 6.75 1.35
C ILE A 53 3.06 6.73 2.85
N MET A 54 2.46 5.65 3.37
CA MET A 54 2.18 5.52 4.80
C MET A 54 3.44 5.48 5.64
N ILE A 55 4.49 4.79 5.18
CA ILE A 55 5.79 4.76 5.85
C ILE A 55 6.43 6.15 5.85
N ILE A 56 6.41 6.87 4.73
CA ILE A 56 6.93 8.24 4.64
C ILE A 56 6.18 9.16 5.60
N ALA A 57 4.84 9.09 5.64
CA ALA A 57 4.03 9.88 6.57
C ALA A 57 4.38 9.57 8.04
N ALA A 58 4.61 8.30 8.38
CA ALA A 58 5.03 7.92 9.72
C ALA A 58 6.42 8.48 10.07
N ILE A 59 7.38 8.42 9.14
CA ILE A 59 8.72 9.02 9.32
C ILE A 59 8.60 10.52 9.57
N LEU A 60 7.82 11.24 8.75
CA LEU A 60 7.58 12.68 8.93
C LEU A 60 6.93 12.99 10.30
N GLY A 61 6.04 12.12 10.76
CA GLY A 61 5.43 12.21 12.09
C GLY A 61 6.44 12.04 13.23
N ILE A 62 7.48 11.20 13.07
CA ILE A 62 8.55 11.03 14.06
C ILE A 62 9.39 12.31 14.18
N PHE A 63 9.66 12.97 13.06
CA PHE A 63 10.44 14.22 13.02
C PHE A 63 9.63 15.46 13.40
N GLY A 64 8.38 15.32 13.85
CA GLY A 64 7.53 16.45 14.23
C GLY A 64 7.08 17.33 13.07
N VAL A 65 7.31 16.92 11.81
CA VAL A 65 6.93 17.69 10.61
C VAL A 65 5.41 17.75 10.43
N LEU A 66 4.68 16.80 11.02
CA LEU A 66 3.22 16.68 10.95
C LEU A 66 2.51 17.06 12.26
N GLU A 67 3.23 17.55 13.28
CA GLU A 67 2.58 18.11 14.46
C GLU A 67 2.11 19.54 14.14
N PRO A 68 0.79 19.83 14.20
CA PRO A 68 0.34 21.21 14.23
C PRO A 68 0.82 21.82 15.56
N GLN A 69 1.45 23.00 15.46
CA GLN A 69 1.87 23.78 16.62
C GLN A 69 0.69 24.25 17.46
#